data_AF-A0A533Z938-F1
#
_entry.id   AF-A0A533Z938-F1
#
_cell.length_a   1.000
_cell.length_b   1.000
_cell.length_c   1.000
_cell.angle_alpha   90.00
_cell.angle_beta   90.00
_cell.angle_gamma   90.00
#
_symmetry.space_group_name_H-M   'P 1'
#
loop_
_entity.id
_entity.type
_entity.pdbx_description
1 polymer ?
#
loop_
_entity_poly.entity_id
_entity_poly.type
_entity_poly.pdbx_seq_one_letter_code
_entity_poly.pdbx_strand_id
1 'polypeptide(L)'
;GFDALRTNTTGSNNTASGALALRSNTSGANNTATGQEALRNTTGSQNTASGVQALLSNTTGSNNIAIGVLAGNSLQSGSNNIYVGSPAGGSAEASTIRIGTPTTHTSTFIAGIRGTTVGMDNLPVVIDSTGRLGTGPLNTPPFTTLSVPLGGLPSSVRFKEDIHEMGEATTGLLRLRPVTFHYKEAFANGARLVQYGLIAEEVAEVYPDLVGYSPTGEVETVQYHKLVPMLLNELQKQHRRLDAVQADNAALKARLEALERIVLSKEVLAQK
;
A
#
# COMPACT_ATOMS: atom_id res chain seq x y z
N GLY A 1 -8.56 12.39 -45.11
CA GLY A 1 -9.12 13.75 -44.88
C GLY A 1 -8.29 14.77 -45.63
N PHE A 2 -8.72 16.04 -45.65
CA PHE A 2 -7.96 17.13 -46.28
C PHE A 2 -6.56 17.25 -45.66
N ASP A 3 -5.51 17.30 -46.49
CA ASP A 3 -4.09 17.43 -46.09
C ASP A 3 -3.55 16.33 -45.14
N ALA A 4 -4.18 15.15 -45.13
CA ALA A 4 -3.64 13.98 -44.43
C ALA A 4 -2.37 13.47 -45.13
N LEU A 5 -1.33 13.11 -44.35
CA LEU A 5 -0.03 12.60 -44.84
C LEU A 5 0.72 13.53 -45.82
N ARG A 6 0.37 14.82 -45.88
CA ARG A 6 0.87 15.76 -46.91
C ARG A 6 2.40 15.83 -47.02
N THR A 7 3.14 15.74 -45.92
CA THR A 7 4.61 15.83 -45.94
C THR A 7 5.33 14.49 -45.86
N ASN A 8 4.61 13.36 -45.95
CA ASN A 8 5.23 12.04 -45.82
C ASN A 8 6.15 11.77 -47.01
N THR A 9 7.44 11.61 -46.76
CA THR A 9 8.46 11.42 -47.81
C THR A 9 8.91 9.97 -47.91
N THR A 10 9.27 9.36 -46.78
CA THR A 10 9.86 8.00 -46.73
C THR A 10 9.16 7.06 -45.75
N GLY A 11 8.23 7.57 -44.95
CA GLY A 11 7.46 6.76 -44.01
C GLY A 11 6.48 5.82 -44.71
N SER A 12 6.51 4.53 -44.37
CA SER A 12 5.63 3.52 -44.94
C SER A 12 4.52 3.11 -43.97
N ASN A 13 3.43 2.53 -44.50
CA ASN A 13 2.34 1.90 -43.73
C ASN A 13 1.64 2.81 -42.71
N ASN A 14 1.49 4.09 -43.03
CA ASN A 14 0.77 5.04 -42.19
C ASN A 14 -0.71 5.11 -42.58
N THR A 15 -1.61 5.07 -41.58
CA THR A 15 -3.05 5.25 -41.77
C THR A 15 -3.47 6.60 -41.19
N ALA A 16 -4.05 7.48 -42.00
CA ALA A 16 -4.46 8.83 -41.58
C ALA A 16 -5.91 9.14 -41.98
N SER A 17 -6.80 9.21 -40.99
CA SER A 17 -8.22 9.50 -41.16
C SER A 17 -8.62 10.74 -40.35
N GLY A 18 -8.62 11.90 -41.01
CA GLY A 18 -8.99 13.18 -40.43
C GLY A 18 -8.40 14.32 -41.25
N ALA A 19 -8.88 15.56 -41.04
CA ALA A 19 -8.21 16.73 -41.61
C ALA A 19 -6.87 16.93 -40.89
N LEU A 20 -5.79 17.12 -41.65
CA LEU A 20 -4.44 17.37 -41.12
C LEU A 20 -3.86 16.23 -40.24
N ALA A 21 -4.46 15.03 -40.26
CA ALA A 21 -3.93 13.86 -39.56
C ALA A 21 -2.59 13.45 -40.17
N LEU A 22 -1.57 13.20 -39.35
CA LEU A 22 -0.21 12.87 -39.82
C LEU A 22 0.39 13.90 -40.80
N ARG A 23 -0.09 15.15 -40.79
CA ARG A 23 0.28 16.16 -41.79
C ARG A 23 1.79 16.41 -41.88
N SER A 24 2.51 16.34 -40.76
CA SER A 24 3.94 16.67 -40.66
C SER A 24 4.88 15.47 -40.67
N ASN A 25 4.35 14.24 -40.83
CA ASN A 25 5.19 13.05 -40.86
C ASN A 25 6.12 13.14 -42.06
N THR A 26 7.42 12.91 -41.91
CA THR A 26 8.40 12.89 -43.00
C THR A 26 8.92 11.48 -43.23
N SER A 27 9.40 10.80 -42.18
CA SER A 27 10.02 9.47 -42.28
C SER A 27 9.45 8.43 -41.31
N GLY A 28 8.55 8.82 -40.40
CA GLY A 28 7.93 7.89 -39.46
C GLY A 28 7.07 6.83 -40.16
N ALA A 29 7.17 5.58 -39.72
CA ALA A 29 6.45 4.44 -40.31
C ALA A 29 5.47 3.80 -39.31
N ASN A 30 4.48 3.07 -39.84
CA ASN A 30 3.52 2.27 -39.08
C ASN A 30 2.68 3.08 -38.06
N ASN A 31 2.36 4.33 -38.38
CA ASN A 31 1.53 5.18 -37.51
C ASN A 31 0.05 5.09 -37.90
N THR A 32 -0.84 5.11 -36.91
CA THR A 32 -2.29 5.21 -37.11
C THR A 32 -2.82 6.48 -36.46
N ALA A 33 -3.43 7.36 -37.24
CA ALA A 33 -3.99 8.63 -36.78
C ALA A 33 -5.44 8.79 -37.24
N THR A 34 -6.36 8.84 -36.28
CA THR A 34 -7.80 9.02 -36.52
C THR A 34 -8.29 10.23 -35.73
N GLY A 35 -8.70 11.29 -36.42
CA GLY A 35 -9.13 12.56 -35.82
C GLY A 35 -8.54 13.77 -36.53
N GLN A 36 -9.18 14.94 -36.38
CA GLN A 36 -8.62 16.20 -36.88
C GLN A 36 -7.33 16.52 -36.13
N GLU A 37 -6.27 16.81 -36.88
CA GLU A 37 -4.92 17.07 -36.36
C GLU A 37 -4.36 15.97 -35.42
N ALA A 38 -4.85 14.73 -35.56
CA ALA A 38 -4.30 13.60 -34.83
C ALA A 38 -2.86 13.30 -35.32
N LEU A 39 -1.96 13.13 -34.36
CA LEU A 39 -0.55 12.73 -34.52
C LEU A 39 0.25 13.58 -35.49
N ARG A 40 0.95 14.61 -34.99
CA ARG A 40 1.79 15.51 -35.81
C ARG A 40 3.29 15.18 -35.71
N ASN A 41 3.64 13.90 -35.78
CA ASN A 41 5.03 13.46 -35.75
C ASN A 41 5.81 13.90 -37.01
N THR A 42 7.13 13.92 -36.91
CA THR A 42 8.08 14.15 -38.00
C THR A 42 8.81 12.85 -38.34
N THR A 43 9.46 12.22 -37.35
CA THR A 43 10.26 10.99 -37.55
C THR A 43 9.81 9.80 -36.68
N GLY A 44 8.93 10.02 -35.69
CA GLY A 44 8.47 8.98 -34.78
C GLY A 44 7.69 7.86 -35.48
N SER A 45 7.79 6.62 -35.01
CA SER A 45 7.14 5.46 -35.63
C SER A 45 6.25 4.70 -34.65
N GLN A 46 5.34 3.87 -35.16
CA GLN A 46 4.51 2.94 -34.37
C GLN A 46 3.60 3.62 -33.33
N ASN A 47 3.13 4.85 -33.61
CA ASN A 47 2.19 5.53 -32.74
C ASN A 47 0.74 5.26 -33.16
N THR A 48 -0.16 5.15 -32.19
CA THR A 48 -1.61 5.12 -32.41
C THR A 48 -2.25 6.31 -31.73
N ALA A 49 -2.82 7.23 -32.51
CA ALA A 49 -3.56 8.38 -32.03
C ALA A 49 -5.01 8.31 -32.52
N SER A 50 -5.97 8.25 -31.60
CA SER A 50 -7.39 8.22 -31.91
C SER A 50 -8.11 9.29 -31.10
N GLY A 51 -8.38 10.43 -31.73
CA GLY A 51 -9.02 11.59 -31.12
C GLY A 51 -8.58 12.90 -31.78
N VAL A 52 -9.38 13.94 -31.66
CA VAL A 52 -9.02 15.28 -32.11
C VAL A 52 -7.78 15.76 -31.35
N GLN A 53 -6.74 16.13 -32.08
CA GLN A 53 -5.46 16.62 -31.54
C GLN A 53 -4.75 15.67 -30.54
N ALA A 54 -5.06 14.36 -30.61
CA ALA A 54 -4.31 13.34 -29.89
C ALA A 54 -2.88 13.27 -30.44
N LEU A 55 -1.86 13.32 -29.57
CA LEU A 55 -0.43 13.41 -29.92
C LEU A 55 -0.09 14.54 -30.91
N LEU A 56 -0.80 15.68 -30.83
CA LEU A 56 -0.59 16.83 -31.71
C LEU A 56 0.84 17.40 -31.65
N SER A 57 1.48 17.37 -30.48
CA SER A 57 2.84 17.95 -30.36
C SER A 57 3.94 16.92 -30.55
N ASN A 58 3.60 15.64 -30.75
CA ASN A 58 4.61 14.60 -30.88
C ASN A 58 5.43 14.89 -32.14
N THR A 59 6.75 14.89 -32.06
CA THR A 59 7.66 15.12 -33.19
C THR A 59 8.47 13.86 -33.47
N THR A 60 9.20 13.37 -32.46
CA THR A 60 10.16 12.27 -32.61
C THR A 60 9.79 11.03 -31.79
N GLY A 61 8.81 11.15 -30.89
CA GLY A 61 8.38 10.06 -30.01
C GLY A 61 7.75 8.89 -30.76
N SER A 62 8.06 7.68 -30.31
CA SER A 62 7.63 6.42 -30.92
C SER A 62 6.89 5.52 -29.93
N ASN A 63 6.13 4.55 -30.44
CA ASN A 63 5.42 3.55 -29.65
C ASN A 63 4.42 4.13 -28.62
N ASN A 64 3.80 5.28 -28.91
CA ASN A 64 2.80 5.88 -28.02
C ASN A 64 1.38 5.52 -28.44
N ILE A 65 0.53 5.22 -27.46
CA ILE A 65 -0.91 5.05 -27.64
C ILE A 65 -1.61 6.24 -27.00
N ALA A 66 -2.41 6.97 -27.77
CA ALA A 66 -3.20 8.08 -27.30
C ALA A 66 -4.64 7.96 -27.79
N ILE A 67 -5.57 7.77 -26.87
CA ILE A 67 -6.99 7.57 -27.15
C ILE A 67 -7.78 8.65 -26.41
N GLY A 68 -8.55 9.44 -27.15
CA GLY A 68 -9.36 10.54 -26.64
C GLY A 68 -8.91 11.91 -27.18
N VAL A 69 -9.79 12.90 -27.05
CA VAL A 69 -9.50 14.29 -27.44
C VAL A 69 -8.33 14.82 -26.61
N LEU A 70 -7.35 15.42 -27.27
CA LEU A 70 -6.13 15.96 -26.67
C LEU A 70 -5.26 14.94 -25.91
N ALA A 71 -5.47 13.62 -26.06
CA ALA A 71 -4.67 12.63 -25.35
C ALA A 71 -3.18 12.75 -25.74
N GLY A 72 -2.29 12.86 -24.76
CA GLY A 72 -0.84 13.02 -24.96
C GLY A 72 -0.44 14.30 -25.71
N ASN A 73 -1.27 15.34 -25.70
CA ASN A 73 -1.06 16.55 -26.50
C ASN A 73 0.26 17.28 -26.19
N SER A 74 0.75 17.21 -24.94
CA SER A 74 2.02 17.84 -24.52
C SER A 74 3.28 17.05 -24.91
N LEU A 75 3.13 15.80 -25.34
CA LEU A 75 4.27 14.92 -25.64
C LEU A 75 4.96 15.37 -26.93
N GLN A 76 6.27 15.57 -26.90
CA GLN A 76 7.07 16.03 -28.05
C GLN A 76 8.09 14.98 -28.54
N SER A 77 8.82 14.34 -27.64
CA SER A 77 9.88 13.38 -28.01
C SER A 77 9.84 12.07 -27.23
N GLY A 78 9.02 12.02 -26.18
CA GLY A 78 8.91 10.86 -25.31
C GLY A 78 8.23 9.65 -26.00
N SER A 79 8.56 8.45 -25.53
CA SER A 79 8.20 7.19 -26.18
C SER A 79 7.63 6.17 -25.20
N ASN A 80 6.89 5.19 -25.72
CA ASN A 80 6.33 4.06 -24.96
C ASN A 80 5.28 4.46 -23.90
N ASN A 81 4.45 5.46 -24.17
CA ASN A 81 3.39 5.90 -23.24
C ASN A 81 2.00 5.45 -23.67
N ILE A 82 1.09 5.36 -22.70
CA ILE A 82 -0.34 5.15 -22.94
C ILE A 82 -1.13 6.29 -22.30
N TYR A 83 -1.76 7.12 -23.13
CA TYR A 83 -2.68 8.17 -22.71
C TYR A 83 -4.11 7.78 -23.07
N VAL A 84 -4.96 7.64 -22.06
CA VAL A 84 -6.41 7.42 -22.25
C VAL A 84 -7.13 8.62 -21.65
N GLY A 85 -7.60 9.52 -22.50
CA GLY A 85 -8.29 10.75 -22.11
C GLY A 85 -7.45 11.72 -21.28
N SER A 86 -6.12 11.59 -21.32
CA SER A 86 -5.18 12.41 -20.54
C SER A 86 -4.38 13.35 -21.43
N PRO A 87 -4.58 14.68 -21.34
CA PRO A 87 -3.78 15.66 -22.07
C PRO A 87 -2.47 16.02 -21.34
N ALA A 88 -2.35 15.59 -20.08
CA ALA A 88 -1.22 15.90 -19.22
C ALA A 88 -0.08 14.89 -19.42
N GLY A 89 1.15 15.36 -19.27
CA GLY A 89 2.38 14.56 -19.40
C GLY A 89 3.58 15.45 -19.66
N GLY A 90 4.78 14.98 -19.34
CA GLY A 90 6.02 15.68 -19.67
C GLY A 90 6.28 15.68 -21.19
N SER A 91 6.94 16.71 -21.72
CA SER A 91 7.27 16.81 -23.16
C SER A 91 8.18 15.68 -23.65
N ALA A 92 9.00 15.12 -22.76
CA ALA A 92 9.85 13.95 -23.00
C ALA A 92 9.45 12.76 -22.11
N GLU A 93 8.22 12.72 -21.60
CA GLU A 93 7.74 11.63 -20.75
C GLU A 93 7.85 10.29 -21.48
N ALA A 94 8.32 9.27 -20.79
CA ALA A 94 8.48 7.94 -21.38
C ALA A 94 7.93 6.88 -20.44
N SER A 95 7.53 5.74 -21.01
CA SER A 95 7.17 4.54 -20.25
C SER A 95 6.06 4.75 -19.21
N THR A 96 5.13 5.69 -19.45
CA THR A 96 4.11 6.08 -18.47
C THR A 96 2.69 5.76 -18.97
N ILE A 97 1.83 5.27 -18.06
CA ILE A 97 0.39 5.11 -18.31
C ILE A 97 -0.36 6.25 -17.60
N ARG A 98 -1.17 6.99 -18.35
CA ARG A 98 -2.05 8.04 -17.84
C ARG A 98 -3.47 7.77 -18.30
N ILE A 99 -4.35 7.54 -17.33
CA ILE A 99 -5.78 7.34 -17.56
C ILE A 99 -6.51 8.49 -16.88
N GLY A 100 -7.15 9.33 -17.68
CA GLY A 100 -7.86 10.51 -17.25
C GLY A 100 -6.96 11.70 -16.94
N THR A 101 -7.60 12.77 -16.47
CA THR A 101 -7.00 14.07 -16.19
C THR A 101 -7.15 14.33 -14.70
N PRO A 102 -6.07 14.62 -13.94
CA PRO A 102 -6.10 14.72 -12.48
C PRO A 102 -7.14 15.68 -11.87
N THR A 103 -7.65 16.63 -12.65
CA THR A 103 -8.66 17.62 -12.23
C THR A 103 -10.05 17.40 -12.82
N THR A 104 -10.18 16.56 -13.84
CA THR A 104 -11.46 16.30 -14.53
C THR A 104 -12.02 14.93 -14.15
N HIS A 105 -11.13 13.93 -14.05
CA HIS A 105 -11.50 12.57 -13.71
C HIS A 105 -11.27 12.38 -12.21
N THR A 106 -12.35 12.50 -11.44
CA THR A 106 -12.33 12.43 -9.97
C THR A 106 -12.56 11.02 -9.43
N SER A 107 -12.76 10.03 -10.30
CA SER A 107 -12.99 8.64 -9.91
C SER A 107 -12.50 7.68 -11.00
N THR A 108 -11.92 6.54 -10.61
CA THR A 108 -11.47 5.46 -11.51
C THR A 108 -12.14 4.16 -11.10
N PHE A 109 -12.93 3.57 -12.00
CA PHE A 109 -13.57 2.28 -11.80
C PHE A 109 -13.05 1.28 -12.83
N ILE A 110 -12.46 0.18 -12.37
CA ILE A 110 -12.04 -0.94 -13.21
C ILE A 110 -12.81 -2.18 -12.74
N ALA A 111 -13.57 -2.79 -13.63
CA ALA A 111 -14.33 -4.00 -13.32
C ALA A 111 -13.40 -5.23 -13.18
N GLY A 112 -13.78 -6.23 -12.38
CA GLY A 112 -13.02 -7.48 -12.23
C GLY A 112 -11.90 -7.47 -11.18
N ILE A 113 -11.65 -6.34 -10.51
CA ILE A 113 -10.73 -6.22 -9.35
C ILE A 113 -11.44 -5.95 -8.02
N ARG A 114 -12.76 -5.76 -8.08
CA ARG A 114 -13.60 -5.25 -7.00
C ARG A 114 -14.71 -6.27 -6.72
N GLY A 115 -14.72 -6.86 -5.52
CA GLY A 115 -15.82 -7.73 -5.07
C GLY A 115 -15.65 -9.23 -5.31
N THR A 116 -14.43 -9.72 -5.48
CA THR A 116 -14.07 -11.06 -4.97
C THR A 116 -14.13 -11.01 -3.44
N THR A 117 -14.60 -12.05 -2.73
CA THR A 117 -14.98 -11.85 -1.32
C THR A 117 -13.86 -11.35 -0.41
N VAL A 118 -14.25 -10.40 0.44
CA VAL A 118 -13.56 -9.85 1.62
C VAL A 118 -14.57 -9.82 2.77
N GLY A 119 -14.36 -10.57 3.86
CA GLY A 119 -15.38 -10.87 4.87
C GLY A 119 -15.11 -10.21 6.20
N MET A 120 -15.20 -8.88 6.25
CA MET A 120 -15.51 -8.06 7.43
C MET A 120 -15.67 -6.56 7.04
N ASP A 121 -16.33 -5.81 7.94
CA ASP A 121 -17.10 -4.56 7.74
C ASP A 121 -16.39 -3.27 7.25
N ASN A 122 -15.11 -3.30 6.85
CA ASN A 122 -14.46 -2.17 6.14
C ASN A 122 -13.00 -2.54 5.76
N LEU A 123 -12.77 -2.97 4.52
CA LEU A 123 -11.42 -3.27 4.02
C LEU A 123 -10.92 -2.15 3.09
N PRO A 124 -9.78 -1.50 3.39
CA PRO A 124 -9.25 -0.43 2.58
C PRO A 124 -8.88 -0.94 1.18
N VAL A 125 -9.18 -0.11 0.16
CA VAL A 125 -8.66 -0.29 -1.18
C VAL A 125 -7.22 0.20 -1.16
N VAL A 126 -6.29 -0.75 -1.08
CA VAL A 126 -4.88 -0.45 -1.10
C VAL A 126 -4.40 -0.41 -2.54
N ILE A 127 -3.54 0.57 -2.81
CA ILE A 127 -2.52 0.42 -3.83
C ILE A 127 -1.48 -0.45 -3.15
N ASP A 128 -1.44 -1.73 -3.50
CA ASP A 128 -0.41 -2.60 -2.95
C ASP A 128 0.99 -2.06 -3.29
N SER A 129 2.05 -2.64 -2.71
CA SER A 129 3.43 -2.28 -3.06
C SER A 129 3.74 -2.42 -4.57
N THR A 130 2.82 -2.98 -5.36
CA THR A 130 2.92 -3.18 -6.82
C THR A 130 2.08 -2.20 -7.65
N GLY A 131 1.48 -1.17 -7.04
CA GLY A 131 0.78 -0.09 -7.77
C GLY A 131 -0.65 -0.44 -8.19
N ARG A 132 -1.20 -1.56 -7.70
CA ARG A 132 -2.49 -2.10 -8.15
C ARG A 132 -3.59 -1.83 -7.15
N LEU A 133 -4.75 -1.49 -7.69
CA LEU A 133 -5.97 -1.28 -6.92
C LEU A 133 -6.60 -2.63 -6.58
N GLY A 134 -6.72 -2.94 -5.29
CA GLY A 134 -7.40 -4.15 -4.80
C GLY A 134 -8.03 -3.95 -3.42
N THR A 135 -8.88 -4.89 -2.99
CA THR A 135 -9.48 -4.91 -1.64
C THR A 135 -8.72 -5.91 -0.77
N GLY A 136 -8.08 -5.45 0.32
CA GLY A 136 -7.32 -6.34 1.22
C GLY A 136 -7.19 -5.77 2.63
N PRO A 137 -6.96 -6.62 3.65
CA PRO A 137 -6.72 -6.13 5.01
C PRO A 137 -5.45 -5.28 5.03
N LEU A 138 -5.54 -4.15 5.73
CA LEU A 138 -4.54 -3.10 5.86
C LEU A 138 -3.26 -3.59 6.58
N ASN A 139 -2.65 -4.70 6.15
CA ASN A 139 -1.61 -5.43 6.89
C ASN A 139 -1.22 -6.81 6.30
N THR A 140 -1.10 -6.98 4.97
CA THR A 140 -0.55 -8.23 4.39
C THR A 140 0.65 -7.99 3.47
N PRO A 141 1.72 -8.83 3.53
CA PRO A 141 2.69 -8.95 2.46
C PRO A 141 2.04 -9.56 1.20
N PRO A 142 2.66 -9.42 0.01
CA PRO A 142 2.05 -9.90 -1.22
C PRO A 142 1.93 -11.44 -1.19
N PHE A 143 0.81 -11.95 -1.71
CA PHE A 143 0.42 -13.37 -1.85
C PHE A 143 -0.21 -14.08 -0.64
N THR A 144 -1.49 -14.41 -0.79
CA THR A 144 -1.94 -15.81 -0.70
C THR A 144 -2.94 -16.10 -1.83
N THR A 145 -2.67 -17.09 -2.68
CA THR A 145 -3.54 -17.60 -3.75
C THR A 145 -4.79 -18.34 -3.25
N LEU A 146 -4.94 -18.47 -1.94
CA LEU A 146 -6.13 -19.03 -1.30
C LEU A 146 -7.15 -17.93 -1.05
N SER A 147 -7.98 -17.68 -2.05
CA SER A 147 -9.20 -16.88 -1.91
C SER A 147 -10.15 -17.62 -0.97
N VAL A 148 -10.16 -17.26 0.32
CA VAL A 148 -11.26 -17.66 1.20
C VAL A 148 -12.50 -16.94 0.70
N PRO A 149 -13.67 -17.60 0.53
CA PRO A 149 -14.91 -16.98 0.05
C PRO A 149 -15.48 -15.90 0.97
N LEU A 150 -14.74 -15.47 2.00
CA LEU A 150 -15.13 -14.50 3.02
C LEU A 150 -13.93 -13.57 3.33
N GLY A 151 -13.12 -13.19 2.32
CA GLY A 151 -11.75 -12.67 2.44
C GLY A 151 -11.36 -11.93 3.73
N GLY A 152 -10.81 -12.73 4.63
CA GLY A 152 -9.85 -12.35 5.65
C GLY A 152 -8.72 -13.38 5.59
N LEU A 153 -7.68 -13.19 6.40
CA LEU A 153 -6.67 -14.24 6.57
C LEU A 153 -7.36 -15.49 7.16
N PRO A 154 -7.20 -16.67 6.55
CA PRO A 154 -7.79 -17.90 7.08
C PRO A 154 -7.27 -18.14 8.51
N SER A 155 -8.16 -18.02 9.51
CA SER A 155 -7.79 -18.16 10.93
C SER A 155 -8.43 -19.38 11.62
N SER A 156 -9.28 -20.12 10.91
CA SER A 156 -9.85 -21.38 11.40
C SER A 156 -8.75 -22.42 11.61
N VAL A 157 -8.92 -23.30 12.61
CA VAL A 157 -7.98 -24.39 12.92
C VAL A 157 -7.65 -25.25 11.70
N ARG A 158 -8.61 -25.45 10.78
CA ARG A 158 -8.41 -26.23 9.55
C ARG A 158 -7.35 -25.65 8.59
N PHE A 159 -6.92 -24.40 8.80
CA PHE A 159 -5.92 -23.72 7.99
C PHE A 159 -4.58 -23.52 8.75
N LYS A 160 -4.42 -24.15 9.91
CA LYS A 160 -3.26 -23.98 10.80
C LYS A 160 -2.72 -25.34 11.22
N GLU A 161 -1.41 -25.45 11.27
CA GLU A 161 -0.66 -26.59 11.81
C GLU A 161 0.30 -26.09 12.91
N ASP A 162 0.91 -27.00 13.67
CA ASP A 162 1.88 -26.69 14.73
C ASP A 162 1.42 -25.61 15.73
N ILE A 163 0.17 -25.73 16.20
CA ILE A 163 -0.46 -24.77 17.11
C ILE A 163 0.02 -25.02 18.55
N HIS A 164 0.74 -24.05 19.11
CA HIS A 164 1.25 -24.09 20.48
C HIS A 164 0.92 -22.80 21.24
N GLU A 165 0.89 -22.87 22.57
CA GLU A 165 0.80 -21.67 23.40
C GLU A 165 2.07 -20.81 23.29
N MET A 166 1.93 -19.49 23.31
CA MET A 166 3.08 -18.58 23.16
C MET A 166 4.03 -18.57 24.38
N GLY A 167 3.53 -18.92 25.58
CA GLY A 167 4.36 -19.04 26.78
C GLY A 167 5.29 -17.83 27.02
N GLU A 168 6.59 -18.09 27.09
CA GLU A 168 7.63 -17.08 27.31
C GLU A 168 8.13 -16.39 26.03
N ALA A 169 7.61 -16.75 24.85
CA ALA A 169 8.01 -16.14 23.58
C ALA A 169 7.70 -14.64 23.51
N THR A 170 6.83 -14.13 24.37
CA THR A 170 6.42 -12.71 24.41
C THR A 170 7.08 -11.91 25.52
N THR A 171 7.88 -12.53 26.40
CA THR A 171 8.44 -11.87 27.60
C THR A 171 9.34 -10.69 27.26
N GLY A 172 9.99 -10.73 26.08
CA GLY A 172 10.78 -9.61 25.57
C GLY A 172 9.98 -8.35 25.26
N LEU A 173 8.64 -8.40 25.14
CA LEU A 173 7.81 -7.23 24.79
C LEU A 173 7.93 -6.10 25.83
N LEU A 174 8.10 -6.46 27.10
CA LEU A 174 8.22 -5.49 28.19
C LEU A 174 9.53 -4.68 28.14
N ARG A 175 10.49 -5.09 27.30
CA ARG A 175 11.73 -4.33 27.03
C ARG A 175 11.55 -3.28 25.94
N LEU A 176 10.50 -3.37 25.13
CA LEU A 176 10.22 -2.40 24.08
C LEU A 176 9.75 -1.08 24.69
N ARG A 177 10.16 0.03 24.09
CA ARG A 177 9.85 1.37 24.58
C ARG A 177 8.80 2.05 23.68
N PRO A 178 7.56 2.24 24.16
CA PRO A 178 6.59 3.07 23.47
C PRO A 178 7.07 4.52 23.41
N VAL A 179 6.94 5.15 22.24
CA VAL A 179 7.38 6.52 22.00
C VAL A 179 6.29 7.34 21.30
N THR A 180 6.38 8.65 21.47
CA THR A 180 5.71 9.62 20.60
C THR A 180 6.72 10.24 19.66
N PHE A 181 6.30 10.56 18.45
CA PHE A 181 7.20 11.16 17.45
C PHE A 181 6.43 11.99 16.43
N HIS A 182 7.19 12.76 15.65
CA HIS A 182 6.70 13.42 14.44
C HIS A 182 7.51 12.89 13.25
N TYR A 183 6.86 12.66 12.12
CA TYR A 183 7.59 12.39 10.88
C TYR A 183 8.45 13.59 10.49
N LYS A 184 9.63 13.34 9.92
CA LYS A 184 10.43 14.39 9.27
C LYS A 184 9.60 15.00 8.14
N GLU A 185 9.87 16.25 7.80
CA GLU A 185 9.05 17.01 6.85
C GLU A 185 8.91 16.32 5.48
N ALA A 186 9.97 15.69 4.98
CA ALA A 186 9.95 14.90 3.74
C ALA A 186 8.95 13.73 3.74
N PHE A 187 8.49 13.29 4.91
CA PHE A 187 7.54 12.18 5.10
C PHE A 187 6.22 12.65 5.74
N ALA A 188 6.09 13.94 6.05
CA ALA A 188 4.86 14.51 6.60
C ALA A 188 3.93 14.94 5.47
N ASN A 189 2.63 14.66 5.58
CA ASN A 189 1.62 15.07 4.59
C ASN A 189 1.18 16.54 4.78
N GLY A 190 2.13 17.44 5.08
CA GLY A 190 1.88 18.84 5.43
C GLY A 190 1.39 19.06 6.87
N ALA A 191 0.80 18.06 7.54
CA ALA A 191 0.43 18.12 8.95
C ALA A 191 1.45 17.39 9.83
N ARG A 192 2.19 18.11 10.67
CA ARG A 192 3.21 17.55 11.59
C ARG A 192 2.57 17.05 12.89
N LEU A 193 1.59 16.16 12.79
CA LEU A 193 0.85 15.62 13.93
C LEU A 193 1.74 14.72 14.82
N VAL A 194 1.46 14.70 16.12
CA VAL A 194 2.08 13.74 17.05
C VAL A 194 1.57 12.34 16.70
N GLN A 195 2.49 11.40 16.54
CA GLN A 195 2.24 9.98 16.33
C GLN A 195 2.70 9.18 17.54
N TYR A 196 2.18 7.96 17.65
CA TYR A 196 2.49 7.01 18.73
C TYR A 196 2.98 5.71 18.10
N GLY A 197 4.02 5.10 18.67
CA GLY A 197 4.53 3.84 18.14
C GLY A 197 5.78 3.34 18.84
N LEU A 198 6.54 2.55 18.10
CA LEU A 198 7.82 1.94 18.45
C LEU A 198 8.86 2.35 17.41
N ILE A 199 10.12 2.36 17.80
CA ILE A 199 11.26 2.52 16.90
C ILE A 199 11.61 1.15 16.32
N ALA A 200 11.66 1.03 15.00
CA ALA A 200 11.79 -0.26 14.33
C ALA A 200 13.12 -0.95 14.62
N GLU A 201 14.19 -0.17 14.79
CA GLU A 201 15.52 -0.63 15.17
C GLU A 201 15.53 -1.22 16.58
N GLU A 202 14.88 -0.55 17.54
CA GLU A 202 14.73 -1.06 18.92
C GLU A 202 13.91 -2.36 18.95
N VAL A 203 12.91 -2.49 18.06
CA VAL A 203 12.14 -3.72 17.92
C VAL A 203 13.00 -4.83 17.30
N ALA A 204 13.84 -4.53 16.32
CA ALA A 204 14.69 -5.50 15.64
C ALA A 204 15.70 -6.17 16.60
N GLU A 205 16.19 -5.45 17.60
CA GLU A 205 17.10 -6.01 18.63
C GLU A 205 16.43 -7.07 19.51
N VAL A 206 15.13 -6.96 19.73
CA VAL A 206 14.37 -7.84 20.62
C VAL A 206 13.64 -8.94 19.84
N TYR A 207 13.04 -8.55 18.71
CA TYR A 207 12.23 -9.40 17.83
C TYR A 207 12.47 -9.04 16.35
N PRO A 208 13.52 -9.59 15.74
CA PRO A 208 13.81 -9.38 14.30
C PRO A 208 12.61 -9.68 13.39
N ASP A 209 11.83 -10.72 13.72
CA ASP A 209 10.68 -11.19 12.92
C ASP A 209 9.45 -10.26 12.96
N LEU A 210 9.48 -9.23 13.81
CA LEU A 210 8.43 -8.21 13.92
C LEU A 210 8.74 -6.97 13.08
N VAL A 211 9.84 -6.96 12.35
CA VAL A 211 10.30 -5.80 11.57
C VAL A 211 10.28 -6.12 10.07
N GLY A 212 9.93 -5.13 9.27
CA GLY A 212 10.07 -5.16 7.82
C GLY A 212 11.39 -4.54 7.40
N TYR A 213 12.10 -5.21 6.49
CA TYR A 213 13.38 -4.77 5.93
C TYR A 213 13.21 -4.31 4.49
N SER A 214 13.98 -3.30 4.11
CA SER A 214 14.14 -2.86 2.73
C SER A 214 14.85 -3.95 1.89
N PRO A 215 14.82 -3.86 0.55
CA PRO A 215 15.59 -4.76 -0.31
C PRO A 215 17.11 -4.69 -0.09
N THR A 216 17.62 -3.60 0.49
CA THR A 216 19.03 -3.43 0.85
C THR A 216 19.36 -3.91 2.26
N GLY A 217 18.36 -4.43 3.01
CA GLY A 217 18.52 -4.96 4.35
C GLY A 217 18.37 -3.94 5.48
N GLU A 218 17.94 -2.72 5.18
CA GLU A 218 17.71 -1.68 6.18
C GLU A 218 16.36 -1.88 6.88
N VAL A 219 16.29 -1.55 8.17
CA VAL A 219 15.05 -1.62 8.95
C VAL A 219 14.13 -0.47 8.56
N GLU A 220 12.89 -0.75 8.14
CA GLU A 220 11.97 0.29 7.66
C GLU A 220 10.67 0.41 8.47
N THR A 221 10.14 -0.69 8.99
CA THR A 221 8.78 -0.69 9.57
C THR A 221 8.56 -1.76 10.63
N VAL A 222 7.59 -1.54 11.52
CA VAL A 222 7.17 -2.51 12.55
C VAL A 222 5.85 -3.15 12.15
N GLN A 223 5.78 -4.47 12.28
CA GLN A 223 4.57 -5.26 12.03
C GLN A 223 3.63 -5.23 13.23
N TYR A 224 3.03 -4.07 13.51
CA TYR A 224 2.18 -3.83 14.69
C TYR A 224 1.04 -4.85 14.88
N HIS A 225 0.52 -5.42 13.80
CA HIS A 225 -0.57 -6.41 13.87
C HIS A 225 -0.16 -7.70 14.58
N LYS A 226 1.12 -8.09 14.53
CA LYS A 226 1.64 -9.25 15.26
C LYS A 226 1.79 -8.98 16.76
N LEU A 227 1.96 -7.71 17.15
CA LEU A 227 2.06 -7.33 18.56
C LEU A 227 0.76 -7.56 19.32
N VAL A 228 -0.39 -7.40 18.68
CA VAL A 228 -1.71 -7.51 19.34
C VAL A 228 -1.90 -8.86 20.06
N PRO A 229 -1.75 -10.04 19.39
CA PRO A 229 -1.87 -11.32 20.07
C PRO A 229 -0.73 -11.58 21.07
N MET A 230 0.47 -11.05 20.84
CA MET A 230 1.59 -11.20 21.79
C MET A 230 1.37 -10.38 23.07
N LEU A 231 0.82 -9.18 22.96
CA LEU A 231 0.41 -8.33 24.08
C LEU A 231 -0.72 -8.99 24.88
N LEU A 232 -1.67 -9.66 24.19
CA LEU A 232 -2.72 -10.44 24.85
C LEU A 232 -2.12 -11.56 25.72
N ASN A 233 -1.12 -12.29 25.22
CA ASN A 233 -0.43 -13.32 26.01
C ASN A 233 0.23 -12.74 27.26
N GLU A 234 0.94 -11.61 27.13
CA GLU A 234 1.59 -10.98 28.29
C GLU A 234 0.58 -10.41 29.30
N LEU A 235 -0.54 -9.84 28.82
CA LEU A 235 -1.63 -9.39 29.68
C LEU A 235 -2.26 -10.55 30.46
N GLN A 236 -2.48 -11.69 29.80
CA GLN A 236 -2.98 -12.91 30.46
C GLN A 236 -1.99 -13.42 31.52
N LYS A 237 -0.68 -13.40 31.24
CA LYS A 237 0.35 -13.75 32.22
C LYS A 237 0.34 -12.82 33.44
N GLN A 238 0.21 -11.51 33.20
CA GLN A 238 0.10 -10.52 34.27
C GLN A 238 -1.14 -10.75 35.13
N HIS A 239 -2.29 -11.06 34.52
CA HIS A 239 -3.52 -11.36 35.25
C HIS A 239 -3.37 -12.58 36.17
N ARG A 240 -2.80 -13.69 35.66
CA ARG A 240 -2.55 -14.89 36.49
C ARG A 240 -1.60 -14.60 37.66
N ARG A 241 -0.56 -13.77 37.43
CA ARG A 241 0.35 -13.34 38.51
C ARG A 241 -0.37 -12.48 39.55
N LEU A 242 -1.28 -11.60 39.13
CA LEU A 242 -2.09 -10.79 40.04
C LEU A 242 -2.97 -11.68 40.92
N ASP A 243 -3.65 -12.66 40.34
CA ASP A 243 -4.52 -13.59 41.09
C ASP A 243 -3.71 -14.39 42.12
N ALA A 244 -2.52 -14.87 41.73
CA ALA A 244 -1.61 -15.57 42.64
C ALA A 244 -1.17 -14.67 43.81
N VAL A 245 -0.75 -13.44 43.52
CA VAL A 245 -0.36 -12.46 44.55
C VAL A 245 -1.53 -12.11 45.48
N GLN A 246 -2.76 -12.05 44.96
CA GLN A 246 -3.95 -11.81 45.78
C GLN A 246 -4.26 -13.00 46.69
N ALA A 247 -4.12 -14.24 46.19
CA ALA A 247 -4.30 -15.45 46.99
C ALA A 247 -3.25 -15.53 48.12
N ASP A 248 -1.98 -15.25 47.82
CA ASP A 248 -0.91 -15.22 48.80
C ASP A 248 -1.16 -14.15 49.87
N ASN A 249 -1.60 -12.95 49.46
CA ASN A 249 -1.98 -11.90 50.40
C ASN A 249 -3.15 -12.30 51.31
N ALA A 250 -4.16 -13.01 50.78
CA ALA A 250 -5.27 -13.51 51.59
C ALA A 250 -4.78 -14.56 52.60
N ALA A 251 -3.90 -15.48 52.18
CA ALA A 251 -3.30 -16.48 53.07
C ALA A 251 -2.43 -15.84 54.16
N LEU A 252 -1.65 -14.81 53.82
CA LEU A 252 -0.83 -14.06 54.78
C LEU A 252 -1.71 -13.31 55.79
N LYS A 253 -2.77 -12.64 55.34
CA LYS A 253 -3.74 -11.98 56.24
C LYS A 253 -4.37 -12.97 57.22
N ALA A 254 -4.80 -14.14 56.74
CA ALA A 254 -5.36 -15.18 57.60
C ALA A 254 -4.34 -15.70 58.65
N ARG A 255 -3.07 -15.86 58.28
CA ARG A 255 -2.00 -16.24 59.22
C ARG A 255 -1.74 -15.15 60.25
N LEU A 256 -1.77 -13.88 59.84
CA LEU A 256 -1.56 -12.74 60.74
C LEU A 256 -2.68 -12.64 61.78
N GLU A 257 -3.94 -12.75 61.36
CA GLU A 257 -5.09 -12.81 62.28
C GLU A 257 -5.02 -13.99 63.25
N ALA A 258 -4.53 -15.15 62.79
CA ALA A 258 -4.35 -16.32 63.66
C ALA A 258 -3.26 -16.08 64.72
N LEU A 259 -2.14 -15.45 64.33
CA LEU A 259 -1.07 -15.08 65.25
C LEU A 259 -1.53 -14.01 66.26
N GLU A 260 -2.24 -12.98 65.83
CA GLU A 260 -2.81 -11.95 66.70
C GLU A 260 -3.72 -12.57 67.77
N ARG A 261 -4.59 -13.51 67.39
CA ARG A 261 -5.43 -14.25 68.35
C ARG A 261 -4.60 -15.02 69.37
N ILE A 262 -3.52 -15.67 68.95
CA ILE A 262 -2.63 -16.41 69.85
C ILE A 262 -1.94 -15.45 70.83
N VAL A 263 -1.41 -14.31 70.36
CA VAL A 263 -0.73 -13.32 71.21
C VAL A 263 -1.70 -12.75 72.25
N LEU A 264 -2.87 -12.29 71.82
CA LEU A 264 -3.92 -11.78 72.73
C LEU A 264 -4.31 -12.81 73.79
N SER A 265 -4.45 -14.09 73.39
CA SER A 265 -4.78 -15.15 74.35
C SER A 265 -3.70 -15.37 75.41
N LYS A 266 -2.42 -15.21 75.04
CA LYS A 266 -1.27 -15.35 75.96
C LYS A 266 -1.13 -14.15 76.89
N GLU A 267 -1.38 -12.94 76.42
CA GLU A 267 -1.37 -11.75 77.27
C GLU A 267 -2.47 -11.79 78.33
N VAL A 268 -3.67 -12.28 77.97
CA VAL A 268 -4.77 -12.49 78.94
C VAL A 268 -4.41 -13.55 79.98
N LEU A 269 -3.68 -14.60 79.60
CA LEU A 269 -3.18 -15.62 80.53
C LEU A 269 -2.08 -15.10 81.45
N ALA A 270 -1.27 -14.13 81.00
CA ALA A 270 -0.20 -13.54 81.80
C ALA A 270 -0.68 -12.48 82.82
N GLN A 271 -1.91 -11.97 82.67
CA GLN A 271 -2.53 -11.00 83.59
C GLN A 271 -3.40 -11.62 84.69
N LYS A 272 -3.55 -12.96 84.71
CA LYS A 272 -4.23 -13.72 85.77
C LYS A 272 -3.23 -14.37 86.72
#